data_AF-A0A5Y2SJW6-F1
#
_entry.id   AF-A0A5Y2SJW6-F1
#
_cell.length_a   1.000
_cell.length_b   1.000
_cell.length_c   1.000
_cell.angle_alpha   90.00
_cell.angle_beta   90.00
_cell.angle_gamma   90.00
#
_symmetry.space_group_name_H-M   'P 1'
#
loop_
_entity.id
_entity.type
_entity.pdbx_description
1 polymer ?
#
loop_
_entity_poly.entity_id
_entity_poly.type
_entity_poly.pdbx_seq_one_letter_code
_entity_poly.pdbx_strand_id
1 'polypeptide(L)'
;MQLSPAQRHSARIAAERLLRQQQSLDSETSLHVQIAALEKDVAAAAAISNRAERMEFKRDVLLPRWMPTAQTWLESDSMHQNPVFAWCVVWLFDTGQFDQALDWAEVAIERGQETPAAFGSAFPVFVADTVLSWAEVEAAQGHDVEPYFSRTLGNVMQHWKVYEVIKAKYVKFAGLHLLRDENGEPRAAATDNREVLLRAKELLEQAKGFDPKCGVGTMLQRIAARLRALEK
;
A
#
# COMPACT_ATOMS: atom_id res chain seq x y z
N MET A 1 6.30 -25.82 -2.90
CA MET A 1 6.22 -26.07 -4.36
C MET A 1 5.38 -24.96 -4.98
N GLN A 2 5.90 -24.24 -5.97
CA GLN A 2 5.12 -23.19 -6.64
C GLN A 2 4.05 -23.83 -7.53
N LEU A 3 2.80 -23.37 -7.40
CA LEU A 3 1.69 -23.84 -8.21
C LEU A 3 1.92 -23.48 -9.68
N SER A 4 1.70 -24.45 -10.57
CA SER A 4 1.83 -24.27 -12.01
C SER A 4 0.79 -23.27 -12.54
N PRO A 5 1.02 -22.63 -13.70
CA PRO A 5 0.08 -21.68 -14.29
C PRO A 5 -1.35 -22.25 -14.44
N ALA A 6 -1.48 -23.54 -14.78
CA ALA A 6 -2.77 -24.22 -14.89
C ALA A 6 -3.46 -24.44 -13.53
N GLN A 7 -2.68 -24.68 -12.46
CA GLN A 7 -3.20 -24.81 -11.10
C GLN A 7 -3.68 -23.47 -10.54
N ARG A 8 -2.99 -22.37 -10.86
CA ARG A 8 -3.43 -21.01 -10.51
C ARG A 8 -4.73 -20.63 -11.22
N HIS A 9 -4.83 -20.94 -12.52
CA HIS A 9 -6.05 -20.69 -13.29
C HIS A 9 -7.24 -21.52 -12.79
N SER A 10 -7.01 -22.79 -12.45
CA SER A 10 -8.05 -23.67 -11.90
C SER A 10 -8.51 -23.23 -10.51
N ALA A 11 -7.57 -22.81 -9.64
CA ALA A 11 -7.89 -22.24 -8.33
C ALA A 11 -8.70 -20.94 -8.47
N ARG A 12 -8.36 -20.09 -9.46
CA ARG A 12 -9.11 -18.89 -9.78
C ARG A 12 -10.54 -19.19 -10.23
N ILE A 13 -10.72 -20.13 -11.17
CA ILE A 13 -12.06 -20.52 -11.64
C ILE A 13 -12.89 -21.19 -10.53
N ALA A 14 -12.26 -21.98 -9.66
CA ALA A 14 -12.94 -22.58 -8.51
C ALA A 14 -13.38 -21.52 -7.50
N ALA A 15 -12.54 -20.52 -7.22
CA ALA A 15 -12.88 -19.37 -6.40
C ALA A 15 -14.02 -18.56 -7.03
N GLU A 16 -13.95 -18.24 -8.33
CA GLU A 16 -15.02 -17.53 -9.06
C GLU A 16 -16.38 -18.27 -8.99
N ARG A 17 -16.39 -19.61 -9.02
CA ARG A 17 -17.61 -20.41 -8.86
C ARG A 17 -18.17 -20.40 -7.44
N LEU A 18 -17.30 -20.47 -6.43
CA LEU A 18 -17.68 -20.36 -5.03
C LEU A 18 -18.25 -18.97 -4.71
N LEU A 19 -17.62 -17.91 -5.24
CA LEU A 19 -18.11 -16.54 -5.18
C LEU A 19 -19.52 -16.40 -5.78
N ARG A 20 -19.76 -16.96 -6.97
CA ARG A 20 -21.10 -16.95 -7.59
C ARG A 20 -22.17 -17.64 -6.74
N GLN A 21 -21.81 -18.73 -6.05
CA GLN A 21 -22.74 -19.48 -5.21
C GLN A 21 -23.04 -18.74 -3.88
N GLN A 22 -22.08 -18.00 -3.34
CA GLN A 22 -22.27 -17.14 -2.17
C GLN A 22 -23.07 -15.87 -2.52
N GLN A 23 -22.81 -15.25 -3.68
CA GLN A 23 -23.56 -14.07 -4.17
C GLN A 23 -25.07 -14.31 -4.27
N SER A 24 -25.50 -15.53 -4.64
CA SER A 24 -26.95 -15.83 -4.71
C SER A 24 -27.64 -15.85 -3.34
N LEU A 25 -26.90 -16.15 -2.26
CA LEU A 25 -27.45 -16.24 -0.90
C LEU A 25 -27.43 -14.87 -0.19
N ASP A 26 -26.45 -14.02 -0.50
CA ASP A 26 -26.30 -12.71 0.14
C ASP A 26 -27.30 -11.66 -0.37
N SER A 27 -27.88 -11.84 -1.57
CA SER A 27 -28.87 -10.91 -2.15
C SER A 27 -30.16 -10.75 -1.31
N GLU A 28 -30.46 -11.68 -0.41
CA GLU A 28 -31.64 -11.65 0.47
C GLU A 28 -31.34 -11.09 1.89
N THR A 29 -30.08 -10.83 2.25
CA THR A 29 -29.67 -10.50 3.62
C THR A 29 -29.58 -8.99 3.84
N SER A 30 -30.37 -8.44 4.78
CA SER A 30 -30.35 -7.02 5.17
C SER A 30 -28.94 -6.51 5.55
N LEU A 31 -28.60 -5.27 5.16
CA LEU A 31 -27.30 -4.61 5.43
C LEU A 31 -26.89 -4.66 6.91
N HIS A 32 -27.85 -4.55 7.83
CA HIS A 32 -27.57 -4.62 9.28
C HIS A 32 -27.01 -5.99 9.70
N VAL A 33 -27.55 -7.06 9.12
CA VAL A 33 -27.08 -8.43 9.39
C VAL A 33 -25.68 -8.64 8.82
N GLN A 34 -25.39 -8.05 7.66
CA GLN A 34 -24.05 -8.09 7.06
C GLN A 34 -23.02 -7.37 7.95
N ILE A 35 -23.36 -6.20 8.49
CA ILE A 35 -22.47 -5.44 9.39
C ILE A 35 -22.16 -6.25 10.66
N ALA A 36 -23.17 -6.83 11.32
CA ALA A 36 -22.95 -7.62 12.51
C ALA A 36 -22.08 -8.87 12.24
N ALA A 37 -22.26 -9.52 11.09
CA ALA A 37 -21.41 -10.63 10.67
C ALA A 37 -19.97 -10.17 10.37
N LEU A 38 -19.79 -9.02 9.73
CA LEU A 38 -18.49 -8.42 9.45
C LEU A 38 -17.74 -8.12 10.75
N GLU A 39 -18.40 -7.53 11.75
CA GLU A 39 -17.80 -7.23 13.05
C GLU A 39 -17.30 -8.49 13.77
N LYS A 40 -18.06 -9.58 13.70
CA LYS A 40 -17.64 -10.88 14.24
C LYS A 40 -16.40 -11.41 13.53
N ASP A 41 -16.33 -11.30 12.21
CA ASP A 41 -15.20 -11.75 11.41
C ASP A 41 -13.94 -10.90 11.65
N VAL A 42 -14.10 -9.58 11.78
CA VAL A 42 -13.03 -8.65 12.18
C VAL A 42 -12.50 -9.01 13.57
N ALA A 43 -13.38 -9.28 14.53
CA ALA A 43 -13.00 -9.69 15.88
C ALA A 43 -12.27 -11.04 15.88
N ALA A 44 -12.72 -12.01 15.07
CA ALA A 44 -12.05 -13.29 14.91
C ALA A 44 -10.63 -13.13 14.35
N ALA A 45 -10.43 -12.26 13.35
CA ALA A 45 -9.09 -11.96 12.84
C ALA A 45 -8.20 -11.31 13.92
N ALA A 46 -8.75 -10.36 14.67
CA ALA A 46 -8.02 -9.66 15.73
C ALA A 46 -7.58 -10.62 16.86
N ALA A 47 -8.37 -11.66 17.15
CA ALA A 47 -8.08 -12.65 18.18
C ALA A 47 -6.92 -13.62 17.82
N ILE A 48 -6.54 -13.73 16.55
CA ILE A 48 -5.41 -14.57 16.12
C ILE A 48 -4.09 -13.88 16.50
N SER A 49 -3.36 -14.39 17.49
CA SER A 49 -2.11 -13.76 17.97
C SER A 49 -0.95 -13.84 16.96
N ASN A 50 -0.84 -14.94 16.21
CA ASN A 50 0.22 -15.11 15.22
C ASN A 50 -0.06 -14.23 14.00
N ARG A 51 0.88 -13.33 13.67
CA ARG A 51 0.73 -12.41 12.54
C ARG A 51 0.58 -13.14 11.21
N ALA A 52 1.38 -14.18 10.95
CA ALA A 52 1.34 -14.92 9.69
C ALA A 52 -0.02 -15.60 9.50
N GLU A 53 -0.46 -16.38 10.50
CA GLU A 53 -1.78 -17.04 10.49
C GLU A 53 -2.92 -16.03 10.35
N ARG A 54 -2.81 -14.86 10.99
CA ARG A 54 -3.80 -13.79 10.84
C ARG A 54 -3.87 -13.28 9.39
N MET A 55 -2.74 -13.13 8.72
CA MET A 55 -2.73 -12.70 7.31
C MET A 55 -3.29 -13.79 6.40
N GLU A 56 -2.98 -15.06 6.67
CA GLU A 56 -3.57 -16.20 5.94
C GLU A 56 -5.09 -16.26 6.12
N PHE A 57 -5.59 -16.06 7.35
CA PHE A 57 -7.03 -15.99 7.62
C PHE A 57 -7.72 -14.85 6.86
N LYS A 58 -7.12 -13.65 6.85
CA LYS A 58 -7.62 -12.52 6.05
C LYS A 58 -7.67 -12.86 4.56
N ARG A 59 -6.60 -13.48 4.03
CA ARG A 59 -6.44 -13.82 2.61
C ARG A 59 -7.36 -14.93 2.14
N ASP A 60 -7.41 -16.02 2.89
CA ASP A 60 -7.98 -17.29 2.44
C ASP A 60 -9.41 -17.50 2.94
N VAL A 61 -9.86 -16.74 3.94
CA VAL A 61 -11.21 -16.85 4.52
C VAL A 61 -12.00 -15.55 4.38
N LEU A 62 -11.48 -14.43 4.89
CA LEU A 62 -12.26 -13.19 4.95
C LEU A 62 -12.44 -12.54 3.58
N LEU A 63 -11.36 -12.38 2.81
CA LEU A 63 -11.46 -11.81 1.47
C LEU A 63 -12.40 -12.62 0.56
N PRO A 64 -12.29 -13.95 0.42
CA PRO A 64 -13.22 -14.73 -0.42
C PRO A 64 -14.68 -14.58 0.00
N ARG A 65 -14.94 -14.48 1.31
CA ARG A 65 -16.29 -14.30 1.87
C ARG A 65 -16.88 -12.93 1.58
N TRP A 66 -16.09 -11.86 1.73
CA TRP A 66 -16.60 -10.48 1.71
C TRP A 66 -16.39 -9.75 0.39
N MET A 67 -15.44 -10.20 -0.43
CA MET A 67 -15.14 -9.62 -1.74
C MET A 67 -16.35 -9.59 -2.69
N PRO A 68 -17.21 -10.62 -2.80
CA PRO A 68 -18.39 -10.52 -3.67
C PRO A 68 -19.32 -9.37 -3.28
N THR A 69 -19.55 -9.15 -1.98
CA THR A 69 -20.38 -8.05 -1.47
C THR A 69 -19.73 -6.69 -1.73
N ALA A 70 -18.42 -6.58 -1.53
CA ALA A 70 -17.68 -5.36 -1.83
C ALA A 70 -17.70 -5.05 -3.34
N GLN A 71 -17.58 -6.06 -4.21
CA GLN A 71 -17.67 -5.92 -5.66
C GLN A 71 -19.04 -5.44 -6.12
N THR A 72 -20.13 -5.98 -5.58
CA THR A 72 -21.49 -5.50 -5.91
C THR A 72 -21.65 -4.02 -5.61
N TRP A 73 -21.08 -3.53 -4.51
CA TRP A 73 -21.09 -2.09 -4.21
C TRP A 73 -20.19 -1.30 -5.16
N LEU A 74 -19.01 -1.82 -5.49
CA LEU A 74 -18.06 -1.18 -6.40
C LEU A 74 -18.66 -0.99 -7.81
N GLU A 75 -19.38 -2.00 -8.30
CA GLU A 75 -20.08 -2.01 -9.60
C GLU A 75 -21.34 -1.13 -9.61
N SER A 76 -21.81 -0.70 -8.43
CA SER A 76 -22.93 0.24 -8.31
C SER A 76 -22.46 1.70 -8.32
N ASP A 77 -23.38 2.61 -8.63
CA ASP A 77 -23.18 4.07 -8.50
C ASP A 77 -23.35 4.58 -7.05
N SER A 78 -23.40 3.69 -6.07
CA SER A 78 -23.59 4.08 -4.67
C SER A 78 -22.41 4.87 -4.13
N MET A 79 -22.72 6.00 -3.48
CA MET A 79 -21.77 6.83 -2.74
C MET A 79 -21.88 6.67 -1.22
N HIS A 80 -22.81 5.85 -0.74
CA HIS A 80 -22.97 5.60 0.70
C HIS A 80 -21.76 4.87 1.27
N GLN A 81 -21.47 5.14 2.56
CA GLN A 81 -20.43 4.43 3.30
C GLN A 81 -20.69 2.92 3.27
N ASN A 82 -19.67 2.14 2.92
CA ASN A 82 -19.73 0.70 2.89
C ASN A 82 -18.60 0.10 3.73
N PRO A 83 -18.89 -0.30 4.99
CA PRO A 83 -17.90 -0.91 5.87
C PRO A 83 -17.29 -2.20 5.32
N VAL A 84 -18.04 -3.01 4.57
CA VAL A 84 -17.54 -4.26 3.96
C VAL A 84 -16.46 -3.93 2.92
N PHE A 85 -16.75 -2.98 2.03
CA PHE A 85 -15.77 -2.51 1.05
C PHE A 85 -14.53 -1.93 1.72
N ALA A 86 -14.70 -1.06 2.71
CA ALA A 86 -13.59 -0.45 3.44
C ALA A 86 -12.67 -1.48 4.11
N TRP A 87 -13.24 -2.52 4.73
CA TRP A 87 -12.45 -3.62 5.31
C TRP A 87 -11.76 -4.47 4.24
N CYS A 88 -12.39 -4.72 3.09
CA CYS A 88 -11.74 -5.44 2.00
C CYS A 88 -10.51 -4.68 1.47
N VAL A 89 -10.58 -3.35 1.31
CA VAL A 89 -9.41 -2.53 0.94
C VAL A 89 -8.26 -2.74 1.93
N VAL A 90 -8.55 -2.64 3.23
CA VAL A 90 -7.56 -2.84 4.29
C VAL A 90 -6.95 -4.24 4.22
N TRP A 91 -7.77 -5.29 4.06
CA TRP A 91 -7.27 -6.67 3.99
C TRP A 91 -6.48 -6.96 2.73
N LEU A 92 -6.79 -6.32 1.59
CA LEU A 92 -5.97 -6.42 0.38
C LEU A 92 -4.56 -5.87 0.64
N PHE A 93 -4.43 -4.74 1.34
CA PHE A 93 -3.13 -4.22 1.77
C PHE A 93 -2.43 -5.13 2.79
N ASP A 94 -3.14 -5.60 3.82
CA ASP A 94 -2.60 -6.51 4.84
C ASP A 94 -1.98 -7.77 4.22
N THR A 95 -2.58 -8.26 3.14
CA THR A 95 -2.20 -9.50 2.45
C THR A 95 -1.28 -9.28 1.25
N GLY A 96 -0.84 -8.05 1.01
CA GLY A 96 0.11 -7.70 -0.06
C GLY A 96 -0.46 -7.75 -1.48
N GLN A 97 -1.78 -7.73 -1.64
CA GLN A 97 -2.46 -7.75 -2.95
C GLN A 97 -2.55 -6.34 -3.55
N PHE A 98 -1.39 -5.70 -3.73
CA PHE A 98 -1.27 -4.26 -4.02
C PHE A 98 -1.92 -3.80 -5.32
N ASP A 99 -1.91 -4.62 -6.38
CA ASP A 99 -2.59 -4.30 -7.65
C ASP A 99 -4.06 -3.91 -7.40
N GLN A 100 -4.82 -4.83 -6.81
CA GLN A 100 -6.23 -4.62 -6.51
C GLN A 100 -6.43 -3.64 -5.35
N ALA A 101 -5.55 -3.65 -4.35
CA ALA A 101 -5.65 -2.76 -3.20
C ALA A 101 -5.60 -1.29 -3.62
N LEU A 102 -4.68 -0.93 -4.53
CA LEU A 102 -4.52 0.43 -5.03
C LEU A 102 -5.69 0.86 -5.92
N ASP A 103 -6.21 -0.04 -6.78
CA ASP A 103 -7.39 0.23 -7.59
C ASP A 103 -8.63 0.51 -6.72
N TRP A 104 -8.82 -0.27 -5.67
CA TRP A 104 -9.97 -0.07 -4.78
C TRP A 104 -9.76 1.12 -3.84
N ALA A 105 -8.53 1.40 -3.42
CA ALA A 105 -8.22 2.58 -2.63
C ALA A 105 -8.52 3.87 -3.39
N GLU A 106 -8.24 3.92 -4.69
CA GLU A 106 -8.58 5.06 -5.53
C GLU A 106 -10.08 5.34 -5.51
N VAL A 107 -10.90 4.30 -5.72
CA VAL A 107 -12.37 4.44 -5.62
C VAL A 107 -12.81 4.81 -4.20
N ALA A 108 -12.18 4.26 -3.16
CA ALA A 108 -12.47 4.62 -1.77
C ALA A 108 -12.26 6.12 -1.53
N ILE A 109 -11.17 6.68 -2.05
CA ILE A 109 -10.82 8.09 -1.91
C ILE A 109 -11.75 8.97 -2.74
N GLU A 110 -12.00 8.61 -4.00
CA GLU A 110 -12.91 9.34 -4.90
C GLU A 110 -14.34 9.39 -4.37
N ARG A 111 -14.84 8.28 -3.83
CA ARG A 111 -16.20 8.19 -3.28
C ARG A 111 -16.29 8.62 -1.81
N GLY A 112 -15.22 9.17 -1.24
CA GLY A 112 -15.20 9.68 0.14
C GLY A 112 -15.51 8.61 1.19
N GLN A 113 -15.11 7.36 0.96
CA GLN A 113 -15.24 6.30 1.93
C GLN A 113 -14.33 6.57 3.14
N GLU A 114 -14.80 6.18 4.32
CA GLU A 114 -14.02 6.21 5.54
C GLU A 114 -13.28 4.89 5.73
N THR A 115 -12.06 4.95 6.24
CA THR A 115 -11.39 3.76 6.76
C THR A 115 -12.20 3.17 7.92
N PRO A 116 -12.10 1.87 8.20
CA PRO A 116 -12.78 1.29 9.36
C PRO A 116 -12.45 2.04 10.66
N ALA A 117 -13.40 2.10 11.60
CA ALA A 117 -13.28 2.89 12.83
C ALA A 117 -12.06 2.55 13.71
N ALA A 118 -11.45 1.37 13.51
CA ALA A 118 -10.21 0.97 14.17
C ALA A 118 -8.97 1.79 13.70
N PHE A 119 -9.07 2.49 12.57
CA PHE A 119 -8.00 3.31 12.00
C PHE A 119 -8.23 4.78 12.31
N GLY A 120 -7.19 5.47 12.78
CA GLY A 120 -7.24 6.89 13.13
C GLY A 120 -7.03 7.86 11.97
N SER A 121 -6.93 7.36 10.73
CA SER A 121 -6.53 8.14 9.56
C SER A 121 -7.37 7.76 8.34
N ALA A 122 -7.76 8.75 7.52
CA ALA A 122 -8.47 8.51 6.26
C ALA A 122 -7.63 7.72 5.23
N PHE A 123 -8.30 7.15 4.21
CA PHE A 123 -7.68 6.30 3.20
C PHE A 123 -6.40 6.86 2.57
N PRO A 124 -6.31 8.15 2.16
CA PRO A 124 -5.08 8.65 1.54
C PRO A 124 -3.85 8.52 2.44
N VAL A 125 -4.02 8.74 3.74
CA VAL A 125 -2.93 8.62 4.72
C VAL A 125 -2.63 7.14 5.00
N PHE A 126 -3.67 6.34 5.23
CA PHE A 126 -3.52 4.90 5.45
C PHE A 126 -2.77 4.21 4.31
N VAL A 127 -3.17 4.47 3.07
CA VAL A 127 -2.55 3.88 1.87
C VAL A 127 -1.11 4.37 1.73
N ALA A 128 -0.88 5.67 1.89
CA ALA A 128 0.45 6.25 1.77
C ALA A 128 1.44 5.66 2.78
N ASP A 129 1.07 5.58 4.06
CA ASP A 129 1.95 5.00 5.09
C ASP A 129 2.14 3.48 4.87
N THR A 130 1.10 2.76 4.44
CA THR A 130 1.19 1.30 4.21
C THR A 130 2.11 0.96 3.04
N VAL A 131 1.95 1.62 1.89
CA VAL A 131 2.82 1.38 0.71
C VAL A 131 4.25 1.80 1.00
N LEU A 132 4.47 2.92 1.69
CA LEU A 132 5.82 3.36 2.03
C LEU A 132 6.51 2.36 2.97
N SER A 133 5.80 1.88 3.99
CA SER A 133 6.35 0.88 4.92
C SER A 133 6.71 -0.42 4.19
N TRP A 134 5.89 -0.86 3.24
CA TRP A 134 6.22 -2.00 2.37
C TRP A 134 7.47 -1.73 1.52
N ALA A 135 7.52 -0.58 0.83
CA ALA A 135 8.65 -0.20 -0.01
C ALA A 135 9.97 -0.12 0.77
N GLU A 136 9.93 0.36 2.02
CA GLU A 136 11.09 0.37 2.91
C GLU A 136 11.64 -1.03 3.21
N VAL A 137 10.75 -1.99 3.46
CA VAL A 137 11.10 -3.38 3.74
C VAL A 137 11.65 -4.08 2.48
N GLU A 138 10.98 -3.93 1.33
CA GLU A 138 11.41 -4.54 0.07
C GLU A 138 12.76 -3.97 -0.40
N ALA A 139 12.92 -2.64 -0.37
CA ALA A 139 14.16 -2.01 -0.79
C ALA A 139 15.35 -2.35 0.13
N ALA A 140 15.11 -2.58 1.42
CA ALA A 140 16.14 -3.06 2.35
C ALA A 140 16.59 -4.51 2.05
N GLN A 141 15.73 -5.30 1.37
CA GLN A 141 16.06 -6.65 0.90
C GLN A 141 16.61 -6.66 -0.54
N GLY A 142 16.77 -5.49 -1.16
CA GLY A 142 17.21 -5.36 -2.55
C GLY A 142 16.14 -5.74 -3.58
N HIS A 143 14.88 -5.86 -3.17
CA HIS A 143 13.77 -6.10 -4.08
C HIS A 143 13.29 -4.80 -4.73
N ASP A 144 12.67 -4.94 -5.90
CA ASP A 144 12.02 -3.84 -6.60
C ASP A 144 10.75 -3.40 -5.84
N VAL A 145 10.51 -2.09 -5.83
CA VAL A 145 9.35 -1.46 -5.18
C VAL A 145 8.32 -0.97 -6.20
N GLU A 146 8.61 -1.12 -7.49
CA GLU A 146 7.73 -0.72 -8.58
C GLU A 146 6.74 -1.81 -8.97
N PRO A 147 5.55 -1.43 -9.50
CA PRO A 147 5.10 -0.07 -9.84
C PRO A 147 4.41 0.68 -8.67
N TYR A 148 4.25 0.02 -7.51
CA TYR A 148 3.37 0.51 -6.44
C TYR A 148 3.91 1.76 -5.77
N PHE A 149 5.23 1.85 -5.60
CA PHE A 149 5.85 3.04 -5.02
C PHE A 149 5.63 4.27 -5.90
N SER A 150 5.97 4.21 -7.20
CA SER A 150 5.81 5.37 -8.09
C SER A 150 4.34 5.77 -8.30
N ARG A 151 3.41 4.81 -8.40
CA ARG A 151 1.97 5.10 -8.46
C ARG A 151 1.52 5.89 -7.22
N THR A 152 1.88 5.42 -6.03
CA THR A 152 1.47 6.05 -4.78
C THR A 152 2.17 7.39 -4.56
N LEU A 153 3.45 7.52 -4.94
CA LEU A 153 4.19 8.79 -4.92
C LEU A 153 3.49 9.86 -5.76
N GLY A 154 3.08 9.53 -6.99
CA GLY A 154 2.34 10.44 -7.87
C GLY A 154 1.07 10.96 -7.19
N ASN A 155 0.28 10.04 -6.63
CA ASN A 155 -0.94 10.38 -5.90
C ASN A 155 -0.69 11.27 -4.67
N VAL A 156 0.28 10.91 -3.82
CA VAL A 156 0.68 11.69 -2.63
C VAL A 156 1.10 13.11 -2.98
N MET A 157 1.79 13.28 -4.11
CA MET A 157 2.34 14.56 -4.53
C MET A 157 1.33 15.44 -5.27
N GLN A 158 0.38 14.86 -6.01
CA GLN A 158 -0.43 15.60 -6.99
C GLN A 158 -1.93 15.56 -6.72
N HIS A 159 -2.45 14.48 -6.11
CA HIS A 159 -3.89 14.21 -6.09
C HIS A 159 -4.47 14.15 -4.69
N TRP A 160 -3.74 13.56 -3.75
CA TRP A 160 -4.25 13.29 -2.41
C TRP A 160 -4.00 14.44 -1.44
N LYS A 161 -5.02 14.74 -0.63
CA LYS A 161 -4.91 15.68 0.49
C LYS A 161 -4.28 14.99 1.68
N VAL A 162 -2.96 15.07 1.79
CA VAL A 162 -2.15 14.52 2.89
C VAL A 162 -1.31 15.60 3.55
N TYR A 163 -0.82 15.33 4.76
CA TYR A 163 0.09 16.23 5.47
C TYR A 163 1.45 16.30 4.77
N GLU A 164 2.10 17.47 4.83
CA GLU A 164 3.42 17.69 4.22
C GLU A 164 4.48 16.71 4.71
N VAL A 165 4.40 16.25 5.97
CA VAL A 165 5.28 15.20 6.50
C VAL A 165 5.21 13.89 5.70
N ILE A 166 4.05 13.53 5.14
CA ILE A 166 3.89 12.33 4.31
C ILE A 166 4.59 12.55 2.96
N LYS A 167 4.40 13.72 2.34
CA LYS A 167 5.14 14.07 1.11
C LYS A 167 6.65 14.02 1.34
N ALA A 168 7.11 14.59 2.46
CA ALA A 168 8.52 14.57 2.86
C ALA A 168 9.08 13.14 2.96
N LYS A 169 8.35 12.22 3.61
CA LYS A 169 8.75 10.81 3.72
C LYS A 169 8.91 10.15 2.35
N TYR A 170 7.98 10.38 1.43
CA TYR A 170 7.98 9.79 0.09
C TYR A 170 9.16 10.27 -0.76
N VAL A 171 9.36 11.59 -0.88
CA VAL A 171 10.48 12.12 -1.68
C VAL A 171 11.83 11.87 -1.00
N LYS A 172 11.89 11.79 0.33
CA LYS A 172 13.06 11.29 1.07
C LYS A 172 13.39 9.86 0.66
N PHE A 173 12.41 8.96 0.71
CA PHE A 173 12.62 7.57 0.32
C PHE A 173 13.11 7.46 -1.12
N ALA A 174 12.45 8.16 -2.06
CA ALA A 174 12.85 8.17 -3.47
C ALA A 174 14.32 8.62 -3.65
N GLY A 175 14.72 9.72 -2.99
CA GLY A 175 16.10 10.22 -3.06
C GLY A 175 17.13 9.27 -2.45
N LEU A 176 16.80 8.62 -1.34
CA LEU A 176 17.69 7.62 -0.73
C LEU A 176 17.75 6.31 -1.53
N HIS A 177 16.63 5.90 -2.15
CA HIS A 177 16.53 4.69 -2.94
C HIS A 177 17.46 4.73 -4.17
N LEU A 178 17.62 5.89 -4.80
CA LEU A 178 18.59 6.11 -5.89
C LEU A 178 20.06 5.89 -5.50
N LEU A 179 20.38 5.89 -4.20
CA LEU A 179 21.74 5.82 -3.67
C LEU A 179 22.02 4.52 -2.91
N ARG A 180 21.18 3.50 -3.04
CA ARG A 180 21.40 2.22 -2.34
C ARG A 180 22.60 1.47 -2.91
N ASP A 181 23.40 0.89 -2.02
CA ASP A 181 24.49 -0.01 -2.37
C ASP A 181 24.02 -1.46 -2.54
N GLU A 182 24.95 -2.38 -2.78
CA GLU A 182 24.67 -3.81 -2.95
C GLU A 182 24.01 -4.47 -1.72
N ASN A 183 24.11 -3.85 -0.54
CA ASN A 183 23.47 -4.31 0.69
C ASN A 183 22.14 -3.59 0.96
N GLY A 184 21.67 -2.78 0.00
CA GLY A 184 20.47 -1.97 0.15
C GLY A 184 20.67 -0.72 1.01
N GLU A 185 21.86 -0.40 1.49
CA GLU A 185 22.10 0.76 2.36
C GLU A 185 22.30 2.04 1.54
N PRO A 186 21.60 3.16 1.84
CA PRO A 186 21.78 4.39 1.08
C PRO A 186 23.14 5.03 1.38
N ARG A 187 23.98 5.14 0.35
CA ARG A 187 25.33 5.73 0.42
C ARG A 187 25.60 6.58 -0.82
N ALA A 188 25.96 7.85 -0.61
CA ALA A 188 26.39 8.71 -1.72
C ALA A 188 27.58 8.13 -2.51
N ALA A 189 28.42 7.30 -1.89
CA ALA A 189 29.55 6.65 -2.55
C ALA A 189 29.16 5.43 -3.41
N ALA A 190 27.92 4.94 -3.33
CA ALA A 190 27.45 3.77 -4.07
C ALA A 190 27.40 3.99 -5.60
N THR A 191 27.49 5.24 -6.06
CA THR A 191 27.49 5.57 -7.48
C THR A 191 28.54 6.63 -7.82
N ASP A 192 29.10 6.53 -9.01
CA ASP A 192 29.90 7.58 -9.68
C ASP A 192 29.06 8.37 -10.69
N ASN A 193 27.78 8.01 -10.89
CA ASN A 193 26.91 8.71 -11.82
C ASN A 193 26.48 10.06 -11.23
N ARG A 194 27.02 11.14 -11.80
CA ARG A 194 26.73 12.52 -11.40
C ARG A 194 25.24 12.87 -11.53
N GLU A 195 24.55 12.39 -12.56
CA GLU A 195 23.13 12.68 -12.76
C GLU A 195 22.28 12.07 -11.64
N VAL A 196 22.59 10.83 -11.24
CA VAL A 196 21.92 10.15 -10.12
C VAL A 196 22.12 10.92 -8.81
N LEU A 197 23.35 11.37 -8.54
CA LEU A 197 23.67 12.17 -7.35
C LEU A 197 22.91 13.50 -7.32
N LEU A 198 22.84 14.21 -8.46
CA LEU A 198 22.08 15.45 -8.57
C LEU A 198 20.58 15.21 -8.36
N ARG A 199 20.03 14.14 -8.97
CA ARG A 199 18.63 13.80 -8.80
C ARG A 199 18.28 13.42 -7.36
N ALA A 200 19.12 12.63 -6.71
CA ALA A 200 18.97 12.30 -5.30
C ALA A 200 19.04 13.55 -4.42
N LYS A 201 19.96 14.47 -4.70
CA LYS A 201 20.06 15.75 -4.01
C LYS A 201 18.78 16.57 -4.11
N GLU A 202 18.23 16.74 -5.32
CA GLU A 202 16.98 17.47 -5.55
C GLU A 202 15.82 16.90 -4.73
N LEU A 203 15.64 15.57 -4.76
CA LEU A 203 14.59 14.89 -4.00
C LEU A 203 14.74 15.06 -2.49
N LEU A 204 15.97 14.99 -1.97
CA LEU A 204 16.26 15.19 -0.56
C LEU A 204 16.11 16.67 -0.13
N GLU A 205 16.44 17.63 -0.98
CA GLU A 205 16.16 19.05 -0.74
C GLU A 205 14.66 19.32 -0.73
N GLN A 206 13.90 18.70 -1.63
CA GLN A 206 12.44 18.75 -1.62
C GLN A 206 11.86 18.15 -0.33
N ALA A 207 12.39 17.00 0.13
CA ALA A 207 11.99 16.40 1.41
C ALA A 207 12.16 17.38 2.57
N LYS A 208 13.31 18.04 2.63
CA LYS A 208 13.62 19.05 3.65
C LYS A 208 12.71 20.27 3.55
N GLY A 209 12.29 20.65 2.34
CA GLY A 209 11.33 21.72 2.11
C GLY A 209 9.95 21.43 2.72
N PHE A 210 9.49 20.18 2.61
CA PHE A 210 8.23 19.74 3.21
C PHE A 210 8.33 19.54 4.73
N ASP A 211 9.42 18.94 5.22
CA ASP A 211 9.69 18.78 6.64
C ASP A 211 11.18 19.01 6.94
N PRO A 212 11.55 20.15 7.55
CA PRO A 212 12.94 20.45 7.91
C PRO A 212 13.57 19.44 8.88
N LYS A 213 12.75 18.67 9.62
CA LYS A 213 13.19 17.66 10.60
C LYS A 213 13.20 16.24 10.05
N CYS A 214 13.04 16.04 8.73
CA CYS A 214 13.00 14.71 8.11
C CYS A 214 14.35 13.95 8.09
N GLY A 215 15.44 14.55 8.58
CA GLY A 215 16.70 13.85 8.83
C GLY A 215 17.61 13.63 7.61
N VAL A 216 17.47 14.43 6.54
CA VAL A 216 18.23 14.27 5.28
C VAL A 216 19.56 15.04 5.23
N GLY A 217 19.83 15.90 6.22
CA GLY A 217 20.96 16.85 6.20
C GLY A 217 22.33 16.18 6.02
N THR A 218 22.59 15.09 6.73
CA THR A 218 23.85 14.36 6.62
C THR A 218 24.04 13.73 5.24
N MET A 219 22.99 13.18 4.63
CA MET A 219 23.08 12.60 3.30
C MET A 219 23.33 13.68 2.24
N LEU A 220 22.67 14.84 2.33
CA LEU A 220 22.92 15.98 1.45
C LEU A 220 24.39 16.44 1.49
N GLN A 221 24.99 16.51 2.69
CA GLN A 221 26.41 16.83 2.84
C GLN A 221 27.32 15.79 2.18
N ARG A 222 27.00 14.49 2.31
CA ARG A 222 27.74 13.39 1.69
C ARG A 222 27.65 13.43 0.16
N ILE A 223 26.47 13.70 -0.40
CA ILE A 223 26.27 13.86 -1.84
C ILE A 223 27.11 15.04 -2.36
N ALA A 224 27.09 16.19 -1.68
CA ALA A 224 27.89 17.36 -2.07
C ALA A 224 29.40 17.11 -1.99
N ALA A 225 29.87 16.29 -1.04
CA ALA A 225 31.27 15.86 -0.99
C ALA A 225 31.63 14.94 -2.17
N ARG A 226 30.76 13.98 -2.49
CA ARG A 226 30.95 13.05 -3.61
C ARG A 226 31.00 13.77 -4.95
N LEU A 227 30.06 14.68 -5.22
CA LEU A 227 30.03 15.48 -6.46
C LEU A 227 31.34 16.25 -6.69
N ARG A 228 31.88 16.90 -5.64
CA ARG A 228 33.18 17.60 -5.72
C ARG A 228 34.36 16.68 -5.96
N ALA A 229 34.29 15.43 -5.48
CA ALA A 229 35.34 14.45 -5.69
C ALA A 229 35.37 13.95 -7.15
N LEU A 230 34.22 13.91 -7.82
CA LEU A 230 34.07 13.51 -9.23
C LEU A 230 34.40 14.62 -10.24
N GLU A 231 34.63 15.86 -9.77
CA GLU A 231 35.05 17.00 -10.59
C GLU A 231 36.57 17.12 -10.77
N LYS A 232 37.34 16.32 -10.03
CA LYS A 232 38.81 16.31 -10.05
C LYS A 232 39.32 15.19 -10.93
#